data_AF-A0A934RYK4-F1
#
_entry.id   AF-A0A934RYK4-F1
#
_cell.length_a   1.000
_cell.length_b   1.000
_cell.length_c   1.000
_cell.angle_alpha   90.00
_cell.angle_beta   90.00
_cell.angle_gamma   90.00
#
_symmetry.space_group_name_H-M   'P 1'
#
loop_
_entity.id
_entity.type
_entity.pdbx_description
1 polymer ?
#
loop_
_entity_poly.entity_id
_entity_poly.type
_entity_poly.pdbx_seq_one_letter_code
_entity_poly.pdbx_strand_id
1 'polypeptide(L)'
;MAVLLLGGLGLRADVNIPVVDKCMAALRRGELPTYTTQRVCHREFTKTFEMLCEKYGVDENRLFKEPDRTDFYLYAVKMSMIYPEEHDGWPLFSNLSYICSKVLEDRLKVREDLFSRYSLLFRALDGGRGGVAFDQVKRLWSEDRFLAVQAIRYLTVAYEDYFWVADCFAYREAYADALTVAEIVSSVDEVKGLHVKADVLAKAGRHAEAERCYMQLAKEKGQLYPIARYYRSHPEIVGLNGKSYGTLFENLYRNVNPRRAKQSAAVDTPPKEGLVVANSEPTLHQSRVFDSYIIVAVDGFEVGNLHDYAVVVAKDYQKETMVVTCWNGTEYVTKTVKASERRILGCDLFEYRAPKGRSA
;
A
#
# COMPACT_ATOMS: atom_id res chain seq x y z
N MET A 1 4.20 41.31 1.33
CA MET A 1 5.59 41.50 1.76
C MET A 1 6.47 40.64 0.90
N ALA A 2 7.32 41.28 0.10
CA ALA A 2 8.26 40.67 -0.82
C ALA A 2 9.62 40.43 -0.14
N VAL A 3 10.45 39.64 -0.83
CA VAL A 3 11.88 39.37 -0.60
C VAL A 3 12.19 38.25 0.41
N LEU A 4 12.42 37.04 -0.14
CA LEU A 4 13.39 36.05 0.36
C LEU A 4 13.64 35.03 -0.77
N LEU A 5 14.29 35.48 -1.83
CA LEU A 5 14.79 34.64 -2.92
C LEU A 5 16.26 34.99 -3.16
N LEU A 6 17.06 33.93 -3.30
CA LEU A 6 18.44 33.91 -3.81
C LEU A 6 19.52 34.37 -2.82
N GLY A 7 19.96 33.43 -1.98
CA GLY A 7 21.20 33.53 -1.22
C GLY A 7 21.88 32.18 -1.14
N GLY A 8 22.64 31.83 -2.18
CA GLY A 8 23.47 30.61 -2.21
C GLY A 8 23.34 29.81 -3.50
N LEU A 9 23.48 30.42 -4.67
CA LEU A 9 23.57 29.68 -5.93
C LEU A 9 24.86 30.06 -6.64
N GLY A 10 25.83 29.13 -6.59
CA GLY A 10 26.98 29.09 -7.49
C GLY A 10 26.62 28.54 -8.87
N LEU A 11 25.41 28.84 -9.34
CA LEU A 11 24.88 28.51 -10.66
C LEU A 11 24.83 29.82 -11.45
N ARG A 12 25.41 29.83 -12.67
CA ARG A 12 25.46 30.99 -13.56
C ARG A 12 24.05 31.57 -13.77
N ALA A 13 23.99 32.88 -14.03
CA ALA A 13 22.77 33.65 -14.33
C ALA A 13 21.92 33.14 -15.52
N ASP A 14 22.38 32.10 -16.23
CA ASP A 14 21.73 31.55 -17.43
C ASP A 14 20.78 30.37 -17.14
N VAL A 15 20.70 29.89 -15.90
CA VAL A 15 19.74 28.83 -15.51
C VAL A 15 18.43 29.46 -15.07
N ASN A 16 17.36 29.28 -15.86
CA ASN A 16 16.04 29.82 -15.55
C ASN A 16 15.27 28.94 -14.54
N ILE A 17 15.85 28.74 -13.35
CA ILE A 17 15.17 28.21 -12.14
C ILE A 17 13.78 28.83 -11.92
N PRO A 18 13.54 30.14 -12.23
CA PRO A 18 12.21 30.75 -12.13
C PRO A 18 11.08 30.05 -12.88
N VAL A 19 11.33 29.33 -14.00
CA VAL A 19 10.26 28.66 -14.75
C VAL A 19 9.67 27.50 -13.96
N VAL A 20 10.53 26.69 -13.34
CA VAL A 20 10.11 25.51 -12.58
C VAL A 20 9.49 25.92 -11.26
N ASP A 21 10.05 26.92 -10.58
CA ASP A 21 9.43 27.45 -9.36
C ASP A 21 8.08 28.10 -9.65
N LYS A 22 7.92 28.79 -10.80
CA LYS A 22 6.63 29.31 -11.25
C LYS A 22 5.64 28.18 -11.54
N CYS A 23 6.08 27.11 -12.18
CA CYS A 23 5.26 25.93 -12.44
C CYS A 23 4.85 25.23 -11.14
N MET A 24 5.76 25.08 -10.17
CA MET A 24 5.44 24.56 -8.84
C MET A 24 4.44 25.44 -8.09
N ALA A 25 4.58 26.77 -8.19
CA ALA A 25 3.62 27.68 -7.59
C ALA A 25 2.22 27.58 -8.23
N ALA A 26 2.15 27.35 -9.54
CA ALA A 26 0.89 27.09 -10.25
C ALA A 26 0.26 25.76 -9.83
N LEU A 27 1.06 24.68 -9.79
CA LEU A 27 0.63 23.38 -9.27
C LEU A 27 0.08 23.45 -7.85
N ARG A 28 0.72 24.22 -6.96
CA ARG A 28 0.24 24.45 -5.59
C ARG A 28 -1.13 25.14 -5.54
N ARG A 29 -1.51 25.90 -6.57
CA ARG A 29 -2.85 26.50 -6.71
C ARG A 29 -3.86 25.58 -7.41
N GLY A 30 -3.47 24.36 -7.77
CA GLY A 30 -4.31 23.40 -8.49
C GLY A 30 -4.29 23.58 -10.01
N GLU A 31 -3.40 24.42 -10.55
CA GLU A 31 -3.24 24.59 -11.99
C GLU A 31 -2.34 23.48 -12.56
N LEU A 32 -2.92 22.52 -13.28
CA LEU A 32 -2.16 21.46 -13.93
C LEU A 32 -1.31 22.02 -15.09
N PRO A 33 0.00 21.70 -15.17
CA PRO A 33 0.85 22.17 -16.25
C PRO A 33 0.41 21.53 -17.56
N THR A 34 0.34 22.34 -18.61
CA THR A 34 0.13 21.82 -19.97
C THR A 34 1.36 21.04 -20.42
N TYR A 35 1.19 20.14 -21.39
CA TYR A 35 2.31 19.42 -22.01
C TYR A 35 3.42 20.37 -22.49
N THR A 36 3.06 21.52 -23.06
CA THR A 36 4.04 22.54 -23.46
C THR A 36 4.84 23.08 -22.27
N THR A 37 4.17 23.41 -21.16
CA THR A 37 4.84 23.87 -19.93
C THR A 37 5.75 22.78 -19.35
N GLN A 38 5.30 21.53 -19.33
CA GLN A 38 6.10 20.39 -18.89
C GLN A 38 7.37 20.21 -19.73
N ARG A 39 7.25 20.29 -21.07
CA ARG A 39 8.40 20.20 -22.00
C ARG A 39 9.38 21.35 -21.86
N VAL A 40 8.90 22.57 -21.55
CA VAL A 40 9.77 23.71 -21.23
C VAL A 40 10.54 23.45 -19.94
N CYS A 41 9.85 23.04 -18.87
CA CYS A 41 10.50 22.70 -17.59
C CYS A 41 11.54 21.58 -17.77
N HIS A 42 11.21 20.53 -18.51
CA HIS A 42 12.13 19.42 -18.81
C HIS A 42 13.37 19.91 -19.57
N ARG A 43 13.21 20.76 -20.58
CA ARG A 43 14.34 21.33 -21.33
C ARG A 43 15.29 22.12 -20.42
N GLU A 44 14.74 22.93 -19.52
CA GLU A 44 15.55 23.69 -18.56
C GLU A 44 16.25 22.77 -17.54
N PHE A 45 15.60 21.69 -17.13
CA PHE A 45 16.21 20.65 -16.30
C PHE A 45 17.40 19.98 -17.01
N THR A 46 17.23 19.56 -18.28
CA THR A 46 18.29 18.96 -19.09
C THR A 46 19.47 19.90 -19.29
N LYS A 47 19.23 21.17 -19.62
CA LYS A 47 20.29 22.19 -19.71
C LYS A 47 21.08 22.33 -18.41
N THR A 48 20.37 22.31 -17.28
CA THR A 48 21.02 22.40 -15.96
C THR A 48 21.93 21.20 -15.72
N PHE A 49 21.47 20.00 -16.07
CA PHE A 49 22.28 18.79 -16.00
C PHE A 49 23.54 18.90 -16.88
N GLU A 50 23.38 19.27 -18.16
CA GLU A 50 24.48 19.44 -19.12
C GLU A 50 25.52 20.46 -18.63
N MET A 51 25.07 21.61 -18.11
CA MET A 51 25.96 22.63 -17.54
C MET A 51 26.74 22.12 -16.32
N LEU A 52 26.11 21.32 -15.46
CA LEU A 52 26.78 20.75 -14.29
C LEU A 52 27.78 19.66 -14.70
N CYS A 53 27.44 18.84 -15.70
CA CYS A 53 28.36 17.88 -16.30
C CYS A 53 29.61 18.58 -16.86
N GLU A 54 29.44 19.67 -17.63
CA GLU A 54 30.56 20.47 -18.14
C GLU A 54 31.38 21.10 -17.00
N LYS A 55 30.71 21.71 -16.01
CA LYS A 55 31.36 22.37 -14.86
C LYS A 55 32.25 21.40 -14.07
N TYR A 56 31.83 20.15 -13.90
CA TYR A 56 32.53 19.16 -13.08
C TYR A 56 33.37 18.17 -13.89
N GLY A 57 33.27 18.17 -15.22
CA GLY A 57 33.96 17.21 -16.09
C GLY A 57 33.50 15.77 -15.87
N VAL A 58 32.22 15.57 -15.62
CA VAL A 58 31.59 14.26 -15.33
C VAL A 58 30.29 14.12 -16.11
N ASP A 59 29.81 12.90 -16.35
CA ASP A 59 28.54 12.60 -17.02
C ASP A 59 27.47 12.03 -16.06
N GLU A 60 27.80 11.89 -14.78
CA GLU A 60 26.91 11.34 -13.76
C GLU A 60 26.58 12.35 -12.66
N ASN A 61 25.29 12.52 -12.36
CA ASN A 61 24.80 13.49 -11.36
C ASN A 61 25.32 13.25 -9.93
N ARG A 62 25.62 12.00 -9.55
CA ARG A 62 26.15 11.66 -8.23
C ARG A 62 27.55 12.22 -7.97
N LEU A 63 28.28 12.55 -9.04
CA LEU A 63 29.64 13.09 -9.00
C LEU A 63 29.69 14.62 -8.91
N PHE A 64 28.54 15.29 -8.99
CA PHE A 64 28.47 16.74 -8.74
C PHE A 64 28.92 17.07 -7.31
N LYS A 65 29.50 18.26 -7.11
CA LYS A 65 29.92 18.74 -5.80
C LYS A 65 28.82 19.58 -5.13
N GLU A 66 28.88 19.70 -3.81
CA GLU A 66 27.99 20.60 -3.08
C GLU A 66 28.30 22.08 -3.37
N PRO A 67 27.29 22.97 -3.42
CA PRO A 67 25.87 22.71 -3.16
C PRO A 67 25.07 22.19 -4.37
N ASP A 68 25.65 22.23 -5.57
CA ASP A 68 24.94 21.98 -6.83
C ASP A 68 24.33 20.58 -6.91
N ARG A 69 24.97 19.58 -6.31
CA ARG A 69 24.44 18.22 -6.25
C ARG A 69 23.09 18.18 -5.53
N THR A 70 23.02 18.76 -4.33
CA THR A 70 21.77 18.79 -3.56
C THR A 70 20.71 19.65 -4.26
N ASP A 71 21.10 20.76 -4.88
CA ASP A 71 20.16 21.63 -5.59
C ASP A 71 19.61 20.95 -6.86
N PHE A 72 20.46 20.25 -7.62
CA PHE A 72 20.04 19.45 -8.76
C PHE A 72 19.12 18.30 -8.34
N TYR A 73 19.42 17.62 -7.22
CA TYR A 73 18.55 16.60 -6.66
C TYR A 73 17.16 17.16 -6.32
N LEU A 74 17.08 18.28 -5.60
CA LEU A 74 15.80 18.91 -5.27
C LEU A 74 15.06 19.42 -6.51
N TYR A 75 15.79 19.85 -7.54
CA TYR A 75 15.20 20.19 -8.83
C TYR A 75 14.59 18.94 -9.49
N ALA A 76 15.30 17.81 -9.51
CA ALA A 76 14.75 16.57 -10.03
C ALA A 76 13.48 16.12 -9.27
N VAL A 77 13.45 16.28 -7.94
CA VAL A 77 12.25 16.00 -7.13
C VAL A 77 11.05 16.86 -7.56
N LYS A 78 11.25 18.15 -7.83
CA LYS A 78 10.20 19.03 -8.37
C LYS A 78 9.74 18.57 -9.76
N MET A 79 10.67 18.14 -10.61
CA MET A 79 10.34 17.66 -11.94
C MET A 79 9.45 16.41 -11.92
N SER A 80 9.63 15.51 -10.94
CA SER A 80 8.71 14.39 -10.73
C SER A 80 7.27 14.83 -10.50
N MET A 81 7.04 15.98 -9.86
CA MET A 81 5.69 16.52 -9.64
C MET A 81 5.14 17.26 -10.87
N ILE A 82 6.02 17.88 -11.67
CA ILE A 82 5.63 18.66 -12.85
C ILE A 82 5.35 17.75 -14.04
N TYR A 83 6.20 16.75 -14.23
CA TYR A 83 6.19 15.87 -15.41
C TYR A 83 6.41 14.42 -14.98
N PRO A 84 5.44 13.83 -14.26
CA PRO A 84 5.57 12.51 -13.68
C PRO A 84 5.81 11.41 -14.73
N GLU A 85 5.29 11.55 -15.94
CA GLU A 85 5.45 10.56 -17.00
C GLU A 85 6.91 10.38 -17.46
N GLU A 86 7.74 11.42 -17.36
CA GLU A 86 9.15 11.38 -17.77
C GLU A 86 10.12 11.18 -16.60
N HIS A 87 9.71 11.55 -15.37
CA HIS A 87 10.60 11.55 -14.20
C HIS A 87 10.22 10.49 -13.16
N ASP A 88 8.96 10.07 -13.10
CA ASP A 88 8.47 8.94 -12.30
C ASP A 88 9.01 8.82 -10.85
N GLY A 89 9.29 9.96 -10.21
CA GLY A 89 9.85 9.94 -8.85
C GLY A 89 11.26 9.35 -8.74
N TRP A 90 11.97 9.07 -9.83
CA TRP A 90 13.31 8.44 -9.83
C TRP A 90 14.29 9.02 -8.80
N PRO A 91 14.34 10.34 -8.52
CA PRO A 91 15.30 10.88 -7.57
C PRO A 91 15.11 10.29 -6.18
N LEU A 92 13.86 10.07 -5.75
CA LEU A 92 13.52 9.60 -4.41
C LEU A 92 14.05 8.19 -4.13
N PHE A 93 14.13 7.36 -5.17
CA PHE A 93 14.56 5.96 -5.09
C PHE A 93 16.01 5.73 -5.58
N SER A 94 16.67 6.79 -6.02
CA SER A 94 18.04 6.70 -6.52
C SER A 94 19.07 6.76 -5.40
N ASN A 95 20.29 6.28 -5.68
CA ASN A 95 21.45 6.49 -4.79
C ASN A 95 21.72 7.97 -4.49
N LEU A 96 21.22 8.90 -5.34
CA LEU A 96 21.37 10.33 -5.11
C LEU A 96 20.62 10.78 -3.86
N SER A 97 19.47 10.19 -3.51
CA SER A 97 18.74 10.53 -2.28
C SER A 97 19.59 10.22 -1.04
N TYR A 98 20.28 9.08 -1.04
CA TYR A 98 21.20 8.68 0.03
C TYR A 98 22.38 9.64 0.16
N ILE A 99 22.99 10.00 -0.97
CA ILE A 99 24.14 10.92 -1.01
C ILE A 99 23.76 12.30 -0.48
N CYS A 100 22.59 12.82 -0.87
CA CYS A 100 22.12 14.15 -0.48
C CYS A 100 21.54 14.20 0.95
N SER A 101 21.16 13.05 1.55
CA SER A 101 20.42 12.98 2.83
C SER A 101 21.05 13.80 3.95
N LYS A 102 22.37 13.71 4.13
CA LYS A 102 23.07 14.42 5.21
C LYS A 102 23.00 15.94 5.04
N VAL A 103 23.16 16.42 3.81
CA VAL A 103 23.07 17.85 3.47
C VAL A 103 21.65 18.36 3.63
N LEU A 104 20.64 17.56 3.24
CA LEU A 104 19.22 17.89 3.43
C LEU A 104 18.86 18.00 4.92
N GLU A 105 19.35 17.08 5.76
CA GLU A 105 19.15 17.14 7.22
C GLU A 105 19.78 18.40 7.82
N ASP A 106 21.00 18.75 7.40
CA ASP A 106 21.69 19.93 7.91
C ASP A 106 21.04 21.23 7.40
N ARG A 107 20.53 21.25 6.16
CA ARG A 107 19.70 22.36 5.65
C ARG A 107 18.46 22.56 6.51
N LEU A 108 17.71 21.49 6.83
CA LEU A 108 16.51 21.55 7.67
C LEU A 108 16.75 22.11 9.09
N LYS A 109 17.95 21.92 9.65
CA LYS A 109 18.30 22.48 10.97
C LYS A 109 18.51 23.98 10.93
N VAL A 110 19.00 24.50 9.81
CA VAL A 110 19.34 25.92 9.63
C VAL A 110 18.14 26.71 9.09
N ARG A 111 17.40 26.13 8.15
CA ARG A 111 16.26 26.75 7.50
C ARG A 111 15.23 25.68 7.15
N GLU A 112 13.97 26.01 7.37
CA GLU A 112 12.87 25.18 6.89
C GLU A 112 12.85 25.17 5.35
N ASP A 113 13.13 23.99 4.77
CA ASP A 113 12.99 23.69 3.35
C ASP A 113 12.06 22.49 3.18
N LEU A 114 10.84 22.78 2.73
CA LEU A 114 9.78 21.78 2.61
C LEU A 114 10.11 20.68 1.60
N PHE A 115 10.92 20.94 0.57
CA PHE A 115 11.35 19.91 -0.38
C PHE A 115 12.44 18.99 0.20
N SER A 116 13.33 19.53 1.05
CA SER A 116 14.24 18.71 1.87
C SER A 116 13.44 17.80 2.82
N ARG A 117 12.39 18.34 3.46
CA ARG A 117 11.48 17.57 4.32
C ARG A 117 10.79 16.44 3.55
N TYR A 118 10.20 16.78 2.40
CA TYR A 118 9.57 15.84 1.48
C TYR A 118 10.53 14.73 1.05
N SER A 119 11.78 15.07 0.74
CA SER A 119 12.79 14.09 0.32
C SER A 119 13.20 13.14 1.46
N LEU A 120 13.40 13.67 2.66
CA LEU A 120 13.82 12.89 3.82
C LEU A 120 12.74 11.94 4.34
N LEU A 121 11.47 12.19 4.03
CA LEU A 121 10.37 11.25 4.27
C LEU A 121 10.61 9.91 3.58
N PHE A 122 10.95 9.92 2.28
CA PHE A 122 11.15 8.67 1.52
C PHE A 122 12.39 7.93 2.00
N ARG A 123 13.45 8.66 2.33
CA ARG A 123 14.63 8.08 3.01
C ARG A 123 14.25 7.41 4.34
N ALA A 124 13.37 8.05 5.13
CA ALA A 124 12.93 7.45 6.38
C ALA A 124 12.21 6.12 6.15
N LEU A 125 11.39 6.02 5.10
CA LEU A 125 10.69 4.78 4.72
C LEU A 125 11.65 3.69 4.24
N ASP A 126 12.57 4.01 3.34
CA ASP A 126 13.60 3.07 2.88
C ASP A 126 14.43 2.50 4.04
N GLY A 127 14.65 3.31 5.08
CA GLY A 127 15.36 2.90 6.29
C GLY A 127 14.49 2.19 7.33
N GLY A 128 13.24 1.83 7.04
CA GLY A 128 12.31 1.20 7.98
C GLY A 128 11.86 2.10 9.14
N ARG A 129 12.05 3.43 9.03
CA ARG A 129 11.72 4.41 10.09
C ARG A 129 10.35 5.03 9.87
N GLY A 130 9.31 4.18 9.84
CA GLY A 130 7.92 4.60 9.56
C GLY A 130 7.42 5.72 10.47
N GLY A 131 7.75 5.71 11.77
CA GLY A 131 7.39 6.80 12.69
C GLY A 131 8.01 8.16 12.31
N VAL A 132 9.27 8.17 11.87
CA VAL A 132 9.93 9.39 11.39
C VAL A 132 9.28 9.88 10.09
N ALA A 133 8.96 8.96 9.18
CA ALA A 133 8.24 9.30 7.96
C ALA A 133 6.87 9.91 8.27
N PHE A 134 6.12 9.35 9.23
CA PHE A 134 4.85 9.92 9.67
C PHE A 134 4.99 11.36 10.18
N ASP A 135 5.98 11.62 11.02
CA ASP A 135 6.21 12.96 11.55
C ASP A 135 6.53 13.96 10.43
N GLN A 136 7.22 13.53 9.36
CA GLN A 136 7.41 14.38 8.18
C GLN A 136 6.11 14.61 7.41
N VAL A 137 5.27 13.57 7.18
CA VAL A 137 3.94 13.75 6.54
C VAL A 137 3.13 14.74 7.35
N LYS A 138 3.07 14.58 8.67
CA LYS A 138 2.26 15.41 9.55
C LYS A 138 2.69 16.88 9.52
N ARG A 139 3.99 17.14 9.53
CA ARG A 139 4.52 18.51 9.41
C ARG A 139 4.20 19.11 8.04
N LEU A 140 4.41 18.35 6.96
CA LEU A 140 3.97 18.78 5.63
C LEU A 140 2.45 19.04 5.62
N TRP A 141 1.65 18.19 6.27
CA TRP A 141 0.19 18.34 6.32
C TRP A 141 -0.23 19.68 6.91
N SER A 142 0.47 20.16 7.95
CA SER A 142 0.23 21.47 8.57
C SER A 142 0.89 22.65 7.85
N GLU A 143 2.06 22.46 7.24
CA GLU A 143 2.89 23.56 6.69
C GLU A 143 2.69 23.76 5.18
N ASP A 144 2.51 22.66 4.44
CA ASP A 144 2.34 22.62 2.98
C ASP A 144 1.47 21.44 2.56
N ARG A 145 0.16 21.68 2.59
CA ARG A 145 -0.88 20.72 2.21
C ARG A 145 -0.60 20.08 0.86
N PHE A 146 -0.09 20.84 -0.11
CA PHE A 146 0.19 20.34 -1.45
C PHE A 146 1.27 19.26 -1.40
N LEU A 147 2.40 19.51 -0.73
CA LEU A 147 3.46 18.51 -0.63
C LEU A 147 3.04 17.28 0.16
N ALA A 148 2.21 17.43 1.19
CA ALA A 148 1.64 16.30 1.91
C ALA A 148 0.77 15.41 1.02
N VAL A 149 -0.11 16.03 0.20
CA VAL A 149 -0.94 15.32 -0.79
C VAL A 149 -0.05 14.60 -1.81
N GLN A 150 0.97 15.27 -2.34
CA GLN A 150 1.91 14.62 -3.27
C GLN A 150 2.62 13.44 -2.61
N ALA A 151 3.04 13.57 -1.34
CA ALA A 151 3.70 12.47 -0.63
C ALA A 151 2.77 11.26 -0.55
N ILE A 152 1.52 11.45 -0.11
CA ILE A 152 0.54 10.35 0.00
C ILE A 152 0.24 9.71 -1.35
N ARG A 153 0.13 10.50 -2.43
CA ARG A 153 -0.06 9.96 -3.79
C ARG A 153 1.12 9.08 -4.19
N TYR A 154 2.34 9.56 -4.02
CA TYR A 154 3.54 8.77 -4.31
C TYR A 154 3.62 7.51 -3.46
N LEU A 155 3.30 7.59 -2.17
CA LEU A 155 3.23 6.42 -1.29
C LEU A 155 2.20 5.41 -1.80
N THR A 156 1.05 5.86 -2.30
CA THR A 156 0.00 4.98 -2.83
C THR A 156 0.44 4.20 -4.07
N VAL A 157 1.24 4.85 -4.94
CA VAL A 157 1.74 4.24 -6.18
C VAL A 157 2.95 3.36 -5.91
N ALA A 158 3.95 3.89 -5.19
CA ALA A 158 5.26 3.26 -5.06
C ALA A 158 5.35 2.28 -3.88
N TYR A 159 4.52 2.44 -2.86
CA TYR A 159 4.50 1.57 -1.68
C TYR A 159 3.14 0.86 -1.60
N GLU A 160 3.15 -0.46 -1.42
CA GLU A 160 1.92 -1.20 -1.13
C GLU A 160 1.37 -0.87 0.28
N ASP A 161 2.19 -0.24 1.12
CA ASP A 161 1.84 0.20 2.47
C ASP A 161 1.39 1.66 2.48
N TYR A 162 0.18 1.92 1.98
CA TYR A 162 -0.47 3.24 1.98
C TYR A 162 -1.43 3.42 3.18
N PHE A 163 -1.74 2.33 3.88
CA PHE A 163 -2.67 2.32 5.01
C PHE A 163 -2.11 3.06 6.21
N TRP A 164 -0.81 2.96 6.49
CA TRP A 164 -0.23 3.44 7.74
C TRP A 164 -0.40 4.95 7.93
N VAL A 165 -0.43 5.75 6.86
CA VAL A 165 -0.60 7.22 7.00
C VAL A 165 -1.99 7.55 7.54
N ALA A 166 -3.04 7.03 6.91
CA ALA A 166 -4.41 7.21 7.36
C ALA A 166 -4.63 6.62 8.74
N ASP A 167 -4.01 5.46 9.00
CA ASP A 167 -4.07 4.79 10.29
C ASP A 167 -3.45 5.64 11.41
N CYS A 168 -2.29 6.23 11.17
CA CYS A 168 -1.62 7.09 12.15
C CYS A 168 -2.43 8.37 12.45
N PHE A 169 -3.21 8.90 11.50
CA PHE A 169 -4.19 9.97 11.79
C PHE A 169 -5.39 9.43 12.60
N ALA A 170 -5.93 8.26 12.23
CA ALA A 170 -7.06 7.64 12.92
C ALA A 170 -6.74 7.26 14.39
N TYR A 171 -5.56 6.71 14.66
CA TYR A 171 -5.09 6.39 16.02
C TYR A 171 -4.99 7.61 16.95
N ARG A 172 -4.84 8.81 16.37
CA ARG A 172 -4.84 10.07 17.12
C ARG A 172 -6.21 10.76 17.09
N GLU A 173 -7.25 10.02 16.72
CA GLU A 173 -8.65 10.48 16.61
C GLU A 173 -8.85 11.64 15.62
N ALA A 174 -7.88 11.89 14.74
CA ALA A 174 -7.97 12.88 13.66
C ALA A 174 -8.72 12.29 12.45
N TYR A 175 -9.95 11.83 12.66
CA TYR A 175 -10.71 11.07 11.66
C TYR A 175 -11.05 11.87 10.41
N ALA A 176 -11.25 13.19 10.53
CA ALA A 176 -11.47 14.05 9.36
C ALA A 176 -10.25 14.06 8.43
N ASP A 177 -9.05 14.22 8.99
CA ASP A 177 -7.81 14.16 8.22
C ASP A 177 -7.59 12.77 7.62
N ALA A 178 -7.82 11.72 8.40
CA ALA A 178 -7.72 10.34 7.92
C ALA A 178 -8.68 10.04 6.75
N LEU A 179 -9.90 10.59 6.77
CA LEU A 179 -10.84 10.51 5.66
C LEU A 179 -10.35 11.29 4.44
N THR A 180 -9.75 12.47 4.62
CA THR A 180 -9.12 13.18 3.49
C THR A 180 -7.93 12.39 2.92
N VAL A 181 -7.14 11.70 3.75
CA VAL A 181 -6.12 10.77 3.24
C VAL A 181 -6.76 9.69 2.38
N ALA A 182 -7.87 9.09 2.81
CA ALA A 182 -8.59 8.09 2.03
C ALA A 182 -9.07 8.63 0.68
N GLU A 183 -9.56 9.87 0.62
CA GLU A 183 -9.95 10.53 -0.64
C GLU A 183 -8.74 10.77 -1.56
N ILE A 184 -7.60 11.17 -1.00
CA ILE A 184 -6.36 11.32 -1.78
C ILE A 184 -5.92 9.98 -2.36
N VAL A 185 -5.92 8.91 -1.56
CA VAL A 185 -5.62 7.54 -2.02
C VAL A 185 -6.61 7.13 -3.11
N SER A 186 -7.90 7.40 -2.93
CA SER A 186 -8.94 7.09 -3.91
C SER A 186 -8.77 7.82 -5.24
N SER A 187 -8.12 8.99 -5.25
CA SER A 187 -7.80 9.73 -6.48
C SER A 187 -6.71 9.07 -7.32
N VAL A 188 -5.96 8.13 -6.74
CA VAL A 188 -4.89 7.36 -7.39
C VAL A 188 -5.35 5.94 -7.67
N ASP A 189 -5.95 5.30 -6.67
CA ASP A 189 -6.46 3.94 -6.75
C ASP A 189 -7.76 3.86 -5.92
N GLU A 190 -8.87 3.77 -6.65
CA GLU A 190 -10.23 3.72 -6.08
C GLU A 190 -10.40 2.57 -5.07
N VAL A 191 -9.80 1.40 -5.34
CA VAL A 191 -9.95 0.22 -4.48
C VAL A 191 -9.20 0.44 -3.17
N LYS A 192 -7.96 0.91 -3.26
CA LYS A 192 -7.13 1.23 -2.10
C LYS A 192 -7.81 2.31 -1.25
N GLY A 193 -8.31 3.38 -1.88
CA GLY A 193 -8.96 4.48 -1.18
C GLY A 193 -10.24 4.06 -0.47
N LEU A 194 -11.07 3.24 -1.11
CA LEU A 194 -12.29 2.71 -0.50
C LEU A 194 -11.99 1.82 0.72
N HIS A 195 -10.91 1.02 0.66
CA HIS A 195 -10.46 0.21 1.80
C HIS A 195 -9.98 1.09 2.97
N VAL A 196 -9.12 2.08 2.71
CA VAL A 196 -8.68 3.03 3.74
C VAL A 196 -9.87 3.74 4.38
N LYS A 197 -10.82 4.20 3.56
CA LYS A 197 -12.03 4.87 4.04
C LYS A 197 -12.83 3.96 4.98
N ALA A 198 -13.02 2.69 4.60
CA ALA A 198 -13.74 1.72 5.41
C ALA A 198 -13.09 1.52 6.79
N ASP A 199 -11.77 1.39 6.83
CA ASP A 199 -10.99 1.25 8.06
C ASP A 199 -11.07 2.49 8.96
N VAL A 200 -10.95 3.69 8.39
CA VAL A 200 -11.06 4.94 9.15
C VAL A 200 -12.46 5.09 9.73
N LEU A 201 -13.50 4.79 8.95
CA LEU A 201 -14.89 4.84 9.42
C LEU A 201 -15.14 3.83 10.54
N ALA A 202 -14.58 2.61 10.44
CA ALA A 202 -14.68 1.61 11.49
C ALA A 202 -14.05 2.10 12.79
N LYS A 203 -12.82 2.65 12.73
CA LYS A 203 -12.12 3.20 13.89
C LYS A 203 -12.84 4.39 14.52
N ALA A 204 -13.52 5.20 13.70
CA ALA A 204 -14.36 6.30 14.15
C ALA A 204 -15.72 5.86 14.75
N GLY A 205 -15.99 4.54 14.85
CA GLY A 205 -17.28 4.01 15.31
C GLY A 205 -18.43 4.17 14.31
N ARG A 206 -18.16 4.62 13.08
CA ARG A 206 -19.14 4.84 12.00
C ARG A 206 -19.41 3.54 11.24
N HIS A 207 -19.84 2.53 11.97
CA HIS A 207 -19.89 1.14 11.54
C HIS A 207 -20.79 0.86 10.33
N ALA A 208 -21.96 1.50 10.26
CA ALA A 208 -22.87 1.35 9.12
C ALA A 208 -22.32 1.94 7.81
N GLU A 209 -21.40 2.90 7.90
CA GLU A 209 -20.73 3.48 6.73
C GLU A 209 -19.51 2.65 6.33
N ALA A 210 -18.74 2.17 7.31
CA ALA A 210 -17.64 1.25 7.10
C ALA A 210 -18.12 -0.02 6.38
N GLU A 211 -19.21 -0.64 6.88
CA GLU A 211 -19.82 -1.83 6.29
C GLU A 211 -20.24 -1.60 4.84
N ARG A 212 -20.82 -0.44 4.52
CA ARG A 212 -21.17 -0.09 3.12
C ARG A 212 -19.95 -0.03 2.21
N CYS A 213 -18.85 0.57 2.67
CA CYS A 213 -17.60 0.62 1.91
C CYS A 213 -17.02 -0.79 1.69
N TYR A 214 -17.03 -1.61 2.75
CA TYR A 214 -16.59 -3.01 2.69
C TYR A 214 -17.44 -3.88 1.76
N MET A 215 -18.76 -3.71 1.79
CA MET A 215 -19.68 -4.38 0.88
C MET A 215 -19.46 -3.97 -0.57
N GLN A 216 -19.14 -2.70 -0.81
CA GLN A 216 -18.80 -2.20 -2.13
C GLN A 216 -17.50 -2.85 -2.64
N LEU A 217 -16.45 -2.94 -1.81
CA LEU A 217 -15.22 -3.67 -2.16
C LEU A 217 -15.50 -5.14 -2.52
N ALA A 218 -16.33 -5.81 -1.73
CA ALA A 218 -16.70 -7.19 -1.97
C ALA A 218 -17.48 -7.36 -3.29
N LYS A 219 -18.47 -6.50 -3.55
CA LYS A 219 -19.35 -6.61 -4.71
C LYS A 219 -18.67 -6.20 -6.02
N GLU A 220 -17.97 -5.07 -6.02
CA GLU A 220 -17.45 -4.46 -7.24
C GLU A 220 -16.05 -4.96 -7.59
N LYS A 221 -15.25 -5.32 -6.58
CA LYS A 221 -13.84 -5.67 -6.76
C LYS A 221 -13.53 -7.11 -6.34
N GLY A 222 -14.54 -7.87 -5.88
CA GLY A 222 -14.39 -9.26 -5.46
C GLY A 222 -13.55 -9.45 -4.19
N GLN A 223 -13.26 -8.38 -3.44
CA GLN A 223 -12.40 -8.43 -2.26
C GLN A 223 -13.24 -8.78 -1.01
N LEU A 224 -13.32 -10.07 -0.71
CA LEU A 224 -14.09 -10.58 0.44
C LEU A 224 -13.33 -10.47 1.77
N TYR A 225 -12.00 -10.53 1.74
CA TYR A 225 -11.21 -10.51 2.97
C TYR A 225 -11.40 -9.26 3.83
N PRO A 226 -11.40 -8.03 3.28
CA PRO A 226 -11.55 -6.82 4.09
C PRO A 226 -12.84 -6.83 4.93
N ILE A 227 -13.98 -7.18 4.33
CA ILE A 227 -15.26 -7.25 5.04
C ILE A 227 -15.29 -8.40 6.05
N ALA A 228 -14.70 -9.55 5.71
CA ALA A 228 -14.65 -10.69 6.62
C ALA A 228 -13.81 -10.39 7.88
N ARG A 229 -12.68 -9.69 7.68
CA ARG A 229 -11.84 -9.20 8.77
C ARG A 229 -12.57 -8.16 9.62
N TYR A 230 -13.27 -7.21 8.99
CA TYR A 230 -14.02 -6.17 9.69
C TYR A 230 -15.04 -6.75 10.68
N TYR A 231 -15.89 -7.68 10.22
CA TYR A 231 -16.90 -8.30 11.07
C TYR A 231 -16.29 -9.18 12.17
N ARG A 232 -15.17 -9.85 11.89
CA ARG A 232 -14.42 -10.58 12.92
C ARG A 232 -13.96 -9.66 14.05
N SER A 233 -13.48 -8.46 13.70
CA SER A 233 -13.01 -7.48 14.68
C SER A 233 -14.13 -6.77 15.43
N HIS A 234 -15.37 -6.85 14.94
CA HIS A 234 -16.53 -6.16 15.50
C HIS A 234 -17.78 -7.06 15.55
N PRO A 235 -17.73 -8.16 16.33
CA PRO A 235 -18.82 -9.14 16.38
C PRO A 235 -20.16 -8.56 16.86
N GLU A 236 -20.13 -7.50 17.67
CA GLU A 236 -21.30 -6.78 18.18
C GLU A 236 -22.14 -6.15 17.06
N ILE A 237 -21.52 -5.72 15.98
CA ILE A 237 -22.20 -5.08 14.84
C ILE A 237 -23.02 -6.11 14.09
N VAL A 238 -22.52 -7.34 14.00
CA VAL A 238 -23.20 -8.41 13.26
C VAL A 238 -24.48 -8.88 13.97
N GLY A 239 -24.58 -8.66 15.28
CA GLY A 239 -25.78 -8.97 16.07
C GLY A 239 -26.94 -8.01 15.87
N LEU A 240 -26.72 -6.80 15.33
CA LEU A 240 -27.74 -5.72 15.32
C LEU A 240 -28.89 -5.93 14.33
N ASN A 241 -28.78 -6.84 13.37
CA ASN A 241 -29.80 -7.11 12.34
C ASN A 241 -30.48 -8.49 12.45
N GLY A 242 -30.28 -9.23 13.54
CA GLY A 242 -30.95 -10.52 13.79
C GLY A 242 -30.56 -11.67 12.84
N LYS A 243 -29.55 -11.49 11.99
CA LYS A 243 -28.95 -12.55 11.15
C LYS A 243 -27.57 -12.89 11.70
N SER A 244 -27.24 -14.18 11.83
CA SER A 244 -25.88 -14.57 12.20
C SER A 244 -24.88 -14.15 11.11
N TYR A 245 -23.68 -13.76 11.52
CA TYR A 245 -22.57 -13.42 10.62
C TYR A 245 -22.33 -14.50 9.56
N GLY A 246 -22.39 -15.77 9.98
CA GLY A 246 -22.27 -16.92 9.10
C GLY A 246 -23.26 -16.88 7.93
N THR A 247 -24.48 -16.36 8.12
CA THR A 247 -25.50 -16.26 7.05
C THR A 247 -25.20 -15.13 6.07
N LEU A 248 -24.77 -13.96 6.54
CA LEU A 248 -24.40 -12.84 5.66
C LEU A 248 -23.14 -13.18 4.86
N PHE A 249 -22.15 -13.76 5.52
CA PHE A 249 -20.93 -14.24 4.90
C PHE A 249 -21.21 -15.34 3.87
N GLU A 250 -22.03 -16.33 4.19
CA GLU A 250 -22.38 -17.40 3.24
C GLU A 250 -23.03 -16.85 1.97
N ASN A 251 -23.94 -15.91 2.12
CA ASN A 251 -24.57 -15.26 0.97
C ASN A 251 -23.56 -14.46 0.15
N LEU A 252 -22.69 -13.69 0.81
CA LEU A 252 -21.65 -12.90 0.14
C LEU A 252 -20.63 -13.80 -0.58
N TYR A 253 -20.14 -14.84 0.09
CA TYR A 253 -19.19 -15.82 -0.47
C TYR A 253 -19.80 -16.59 -1.64
N ARG A 254 -21.06 -17.03 -1.53
CA ARG A 254 -21.77 -17.69 -2.64
C ARG A 254 -21.99 -16.77 -3.82
N ASN A 255 -22.27 -15.49 -3.58
CA ASN A 255 -22.51 -14.53 -4.66
C ASN A 255 -21.21 -14.13 -5.38
N VAL A 256 -20.11 -13.97 -4.64
CA VAL A 256 -18.81 -13.56 -5.21
C VAL A 256 -18.04 -14.77 -5.75
N ASN A 257 -18.17 -15.95 -5.14
CA ASN A 257 -17.48 -17.17 -5.54
C ASN A 257 -18.40 -18.41 -5.61
N PRO A 258 -19.41 -18.42 -6.50
CA PRO A 258 -20.42 -19.48 -6.58
C PRO A 258 -19.86 -20.85 -6.96
N ARG A 259 -18.70 -20.90 -7.62
CA ARG A 259 -18.04 -22.15 -8.01
C ARG A 259 -17.41 -22.86 -6.81
N ARG A 260 -16.82 -22.09 -5.88
CA ARG A 260 -16.10 -22.58 -4.69
C ARG A 260 -16.96 -22.79 -3.46
N ALA A 261 -18.25 -22.46 -3.55
CA ALA A 261 -19.24 -22.76 -2.52
C ALA A 261 -19.81 -24.20 -2.62
N LYS A 262 -19.35 -25.00 -3.58
CA LYS A 262 -19.74 -26.40 -3.73
C LYS A 262 -18.75 -27.29 -2.97
N GLN A 263 -19.25 -28.21 -2.16
CA GLN A 263 -18.42 -29.32 -1.66
C GLN A 263 -17.81 -30.04 -2.86
N SER A 264 -16.48 -30.16 -2.90
CA SER A 264 -15.83 -30.96 -3.94
C SER A 264 -16.35 -32.39 -3.83
N ALA A 265 -16.99 -32.89 -4.88
CA ALA A 265 -17.16 -34.33 -5.03
C ALA A 265 -15.76 -34.97 -4.93
N ALA A 266 -15.66 -36.15 -4.31
CA ALA A 266 -14.40 -36.89 -4.30
C ALA A 266 -13.99 -37.15 -5.76
N VAL A 267 -12.94 -36.50 -6.23
CA VAL A 267 -12.37 -36.73 -7.55
C VAL A 267 -11.03 -37.42 -7.34
N ASP A 268 -10.73 -38.48 -8.09
CA ASP A 268 -9.43 -39.18 -8.00
C ASP A 268 -8.26 -38.36 -8.61
N THR A 269 -8.46 -37.07 -8.87
CA THR A 269 -7.46 -36.20 -9.48
C THR A 269 -6.87 -35.24 -8.45
N PRO A 270 -5.53 -35.02 -8.47
CA PRO A 270 -4.89 -33.99 -7.66
C PRO A 270 -5.57 -32.62 -7.83
N PRO A 271 -5.62 -31.81 -6.77
CA PRO A 271 -6.22 -30.48 -6.85
C PRO A 271 -5.46 -29.59 -7.83
N LYS A 272 -6.16 -28.64 -8.44
CA LYS A 272 -5.54 -27.62 -9.30
C LYS A 272 -4.91 -26.50 -8.48
N GLU A 273 -5.46 -26.24 -7.31
CA GLU A 273 -5.10 -25.15 -6.42
C GLU A 273 -5.39 -25.54 -4.97
N GLY A 274 -4.77 -24.83 -4.02
CA GLY A 274 -4.94 -25.08 -2.60
C GLY A 274 -3.82 -24.46 -1.78
N LEU A 275 -3.72 -24.89 -0.53
CA LEU A 275 -2.69 -24.41 0.40
C LEU A 275 -1.85 -25.57 0.92
N VAL A 276 -0.56 -25.58 0.61
CA VAL A 276 0.38 -26.56 1.15
C VAL A 276 0.62 -26.25 2.62
N VAL A 277 0.41 -27.25 3.46
CA VAL A 277 0.79 -27.24 4.87
C VAL A 277 2.29 -27.41 4.98
N ALA A 278 2.93 -26.49 5.67
CA ALA A 278 4.35 -26.57 6.03
C ALA A 278 4.51 -26.23 7.51
N ASN A 279 5.51 -26.84 8.16
CA ASN A 279 5.79 -26.60 9.57
C ASN A 279 4.55 -26.79 10.45
N SER A 280 3.88 -27.93 10.32
CA SER A 280 2.64 -28.18 11.05
C SER A 280 2.84 -28.28 12.56
N GLU A 281 2.01 -27.54 13.29
CA GLU A 281 1.96 -27.59 14.75
C GLU A 281 1.51 -28.97 15.27
N PRO A 282 1.89 -29.36 16.50
CA PRO A 282 1.50 -30.65 17.09
C PRO A 282 -0.01 -30.93 17.08
N THR A 283 -0.84 -29.88 17.14
CA THR A 283 -2.30 -29.98 17.10
C THR A 283 -2.83 -30.47 15.75
N LEU A 284 -2.16 -30.17 14.64
CA LEU A 284 -2.51 -30.68 13.31
C LEU A 284 -2.13 -32.15 13.14
N HIS A 285 -0.95 -32.53 13.67
CA HIS A 285 -0.51 -33.92 13.70
C HIS A 285 -1.46 -34.83 14.48
N GLN A 286 -2.04 -34.35 15.59
CA GLN A 286 -3.06 -35.09 16.34
C GLN A 286 -4.30 -35.43 15.48
N SER A 287 -4.68 -34.51 14.59
CA SER A 287 -5.75 -34.71 13.60
C SER A 287 -5.29 -35.42 12.32
N ARG A 288 -4.03 -35.86 12.25
CA ARG A 288 -3.40 -36.51 11.09
C ARG A 288 -3.44 -35.66 9.81
N VAL A 289 -3.23 -34.36 9.98
CA VAL A 289 -2.87 -33.43 8.90
C VAL A 289 -1.38 -33.19 9.02
N PHE A 290 -0.62 -33.52 7.97
CA PHE A 290 0.83 -33.48 7.98
C PHE A 290 1.36 -32.46 6.98
N ASP A 291 2.65 -32.15 7.09
CA ASP A 291 3.37 -31.38 6.09
C ASP A 291 3.19 -31.97 4.69
N SER A 292 3.22 -31.10 3.67
CA SER A 292 2.96 -31.42 2.25
C SER A 292 1.51 -31.75 1.90
N TYR A 293 0.60 -31.85 2.87
CA TYR A 293 -0.84 -31.92 2.56
C TYR A 293 -1.27 -30.61 1.89
N ILE A 294 -2.18 -30.71 0.92
CA ILE A 294 -2.75 -29.55 0.24
C ILE A 294 -4.16 -29.35 0.76
N ILE A 295 -4.41 -28.31 1.53
CA ILE A 295 -5.76 -27.92 1.96
C ILE A 295 -6.51 -27.38 0.76
N VAL A 296 -7.68 -27.95 0.51
CA VAL A 296 -8.54 -27.58 -0.62
C VAL A 296 -9.90 -27.07 -0.18
N ALA A 297 -10.32 -27.37 1.05
CA ALA A 297 -11.54 -26.81 1.61
C ALA A 297 -11.47 -26.68 3.13
N VAL A 298 -12.19 -25.69 3.66
CA VAL A 298 -12.39 -25.46 5.09
C VAL A 298 -13.89 -25.27 5.35
N ASP A 299 -14.45 -26.04 6.27
CA ASP A 299 -15.88 -26.08 6.64
C ASP A 299 -16.82 -26.14 5.43
N GLY A 300 -16.41 -26.88 4.40
CA GLY A 300 -17.17 -27.08 3.16
C GLY A 300 -17.00 -25.99 2.09
N PHE A 301 -16.17 -24.97 2.32
CA PHE A 301 -15.82 -23.94 1.35
C PHE A 301 -14.46 -24.22 0.73
N GLU A 302 -14.39 -24.26 -0.59
CA GLU A 302 -13.13 -24.48 -1.32
C GLU A 302 -12.17 -23.30 -1.12
N VAL A 303 -10.90 -23.60 -0.84
CA VAL A 303 -9.82 -22.63 -0.65
C VAL A 303 -8.73 -22.91 -1.68
N GLY A 304 -8.47 -21.95 -2.57
CA GLY A 304 -7.45 -22.08 -3.62
C GLY A 304 -6.19 -21.27 -3.34
N ASN A 305 -6.27 -20.29 -2.45
CA ASN A 305 -5.18 -19.41 -2.06
C ASN A 305 -5.35 -18.90 -0.61
N LEU A 306 -4.39 -18.09 -0.16
CA LEU A 306 -4.38 -17.58 1.22
C LEU A 306 -5.55 -16.64 1.51
N HIS A 307 -6.03 -15.91 0.49
CA HIS A 307 -7.17 -15.02 0.63
C HIS A 307 -8.46 -15.78 0.93
N ASP A 308 -8.75 -16.86 0.19
CA ASP A 308 -9.93 -17.69 0.42
C ASP A 308 -9.92 -18.29 1.82
N TYR A 309 -8.77 -18.82 2.21
CA TYR A 309 -8.58 -19.38 3.55
C TYR A 309 -8.84 -18.32 4.62
N ALA A 310 -8.22 -17.15 4.50
CA ALA A 310 -8.37 -16.06 5.46
C ALA A 310 -9.84 -15.59 5.57
N VAL A 311 -10.57 -15.61 4.45
CA VAL A 311 -12.01 -15.32 4.36
C VAL A 311 -12.81 -16.40 5.11
N VAL A 312 -12.60 -17.68 4.80
CA VAL A 312 -13.37 -18.80 5.39
C VAL A 312 -13.12 -18.93 6.90
N VAL A 313 -11.89 -18.79 7.36
CA VAL A 313 -11.59 -18.91 8.80
C VAL A 313 -12.20 -17.77 9.61
N ALA A 314 -12.35 -16.58 9.02
CA ALA A 314 -12.96 -15.45 9.68
C ALA A 314 -14.45 -15.67 9.99
N LYS A 315 -15.18 -16.45 9.18
CA LYS A 315 -16.64 -16.68 9.25
C LYS A 315 -17.15 -17.09 10.64
N ASP A 316 -16.54 -18.11 11.25
CA ASP A 316 -16.96 -18.65 12.55
C ASP A 316 -15.77 -18.67 13.51
N TYR A 317 -15.11 -17.54 13.71
CA TYR A 317 -13.88 -17.45 14.50
C TYR A 317 -14.03 -17.98 15.96
N GLN A 318 -15.26 -18.06 16.47
CA GLN A 318 -15.60 -18.61 17.78
C GLN A 318 -15.72 -20.14 17.81
N LYS A 319 -15.76 -20.81 16.64
CA LYS A 319 -15.87 -22.27 16.55
C LYS A 319 -14.53 -22.91 16.93
N GLU A 320 -14.54 -23.73 17.98
CA GLU A 320 -13.35 -24.41 18.50
C GLU A 320 -12.76 -25.47 17.55
N THR A 321 -13.51 -25.85 16.52
CA THR A 321 -13.10 -26.86 15.55
C THR A 321 -13.31 -26.38 14.11
N MET A 322 -12.50 -26.90 13.21
CA MET A 322 -12.63 -26.70 11.77
C MET A 322 -12.70 -28.06 11.09
N VAL A 323 -13.51 -28.16 10.03
CA VAL A 323 -13.47 -29.33 9.16
C VAL A 323 -12.58 -28.98 7.96
N VAL A 324 -11.44 -29.64 7.81
CA VAL A 324 -10.49 -29.35 6.74
C VAL A 324 -10.46 -30.54 5.78
N THR A 325 -10.67 -30.27 4.50
CA THR A 325 -10.46 -31.26 3.43
C THR A 325 -9.11 -31.01 2.81
N CYS A 326 -8.26 -32.05 2.80
CA CYS A 326 -6.91 -32.00 2.26
C CYS A 326 -6.71 -33.07 1.20
N TRP A 327 -5.85 -32.80 0.21
CA TRP A 327 -5.22 -33.83 -0.62
C TRP A 327 -3.92 -34.29 0.05
N ASN A 328 -3.80 -35.59 0.33
CA ASN A 328 -2.61 -36.15 1.00
C ASN A 328 -1.53 -36.66 0.02
N GLY A 329 -1.73 -36.46 -1.29
CA GLY A 329 -0.88 -37.00 -2.35
C GLY A 329 -1.57 -38.08 -3.19
N THR A 330 -2.56 -38.78 -2.62
CA THR A 330 -3.26 -39.89 -3.28
C THR A 330 -4.78 -39.74 -3.27
N GLU A 331 -5.35 -39.16 -2.22
CA GLU A 331 -6.80 -39.02 -2.04
C GLU A 331 -7.17 -37.75 -1.27
N TYR A 332 -8.45 -37.40 -1.32
CA TYR A 332 -9.03 -36.35 -0.49
C TYR A 332 -9.42 -36.90 0.88
N VAL A 333 -8.88 -36.33 1.94
CA VAL A 333 -9.19 -36.69 3.32
C VAL A 333 -9.82 -35.50 4.04
N THR A 334 -10.94 -35.75 4.73
CA THR A 334 -11.59 -34.74 5.57
C THR A 334 -11.25 -35.00 7.04
N LYS A 335 -10.72 -33.98 7.72
CA LYS A 335 -10.29 -34.05 9.12
C LYS A 335 -10.98 -32.96 9.94
N THR A 336 -11.38 -33.30 11.16
CA THR A 336 -11.77 -32.31 12.16
C THR A 336 -10.51 -31.93 12.94
N VAL A 337 -10.17 -30.65 12.90
CA VAL A 337 -9.01 -30.08 13.60
C VAL A 337 -9.47 -29.17 14.72
N LYS A 338 -8.77 -29.19 15.85
CA LYS A 338 -8.96 -28.20 16.90
C LYS A 338 -8.37 -26.89 16.42
N ALA A 339 -9.19 -25.84 16.38
CA ALA A 339 -8.74 -24.53 15.95
C ALA A 339 -7.98 -23.82 17.09
N SER A 340 -6.97 -23.02 16.75
CA SER A 340 -6.37 -22.08 17.70
C SER A 340 -7.38 -21.00 18.09
N GLU A 341 -7.04 -20.16 19.09
CA GLU A 341 -7.88 -19.01 19.51
C GLU A 341 -8.29 -18.07 18.36
N ARG A 342 -7.57 -18.13 17.23
CA ARG A 342 -7.82 -17.31 16.04
C ARG A 342 -8.43 -18.07 14.86
N ARG A 343 -8.78 -19.34 15.05
CA ARG A 343 -9.21 -20.28 14.00
C ARG A 343 -8.23 -20.36 12.82
N ILE A 344 -6.95 -20.09 13.11
CA ILE A 344 -5.84 -20.28 12.17
C ILE A 344 -5.24 -21.65 12.46
N LEU A 345 -5.00 -22.42 11.41
CA LEU A 345 -4.18 -23.62 11.47
C LEU A 345 -2.78 -23.07 11.76
N GLY A 346 -2.23 -23.33 12.95
CA GLY A 346 -0.99 -22.68 13.41
C GLY A 346 0.27 -23.03 12.62
N CYS A 347 0.15 -23.44 11.37
CA CYS A 347 1.21 -23.83 10.47
C CYS A 347 1.50 -22.74 9.44
N ASP A 348 2.62 -22.88 8.74
CA ASP A 348 2.87 -22.12 7.52
C ASP A 348 1.99 -22.68 6.39
N LEU A 349 1.44 -21.76 5.59
CA LEU A 349 0.61 -22.09 4.45
C LEU A 349 1.20 -21.43 3.21
N PHE A 350 1.43 -22.23 2.18
CA PHE A 350 1.96 -21.76 0.90
C PHE A 350 0.95 -22.00 -0.22
N GLU A 351 0.80 -21.04 -1.13
CA GLU A 351 -0.08 -21.21 -2.28
C GLU A 351 0.40 -22.34 -3.18
N TYR A 352 -0.48 -23.31 -3.45
CA TYR A 352 -0.25 -24.38 -4.40
C TYR A 352 -1.03 -24.09 -5.68
N ARG A 353 -0.35 -24.27 -6.82
CA ARG A 353 -0.98 -24.33 -8.14
C ARG A 353 -0.38 -25.51 -8.88
N ALA A 354 -1.23 -26.41 -9.37
CA ALA A 354 -0.80 -27.53 -10.18
C ALA A 354 -0.04 -27.00 -11.41
N PRO A 355 1.06 -27.65 -11.82
CA PRO A 355 1.74 -27.30 -13.06
C PRO A 355 0.72 -27.31 -14.21
N LYS A 356 0.66 -26.23 -14.99
CA LYS A 356 -0.12 -26.25 -16.24
C LYS A 356 0.48 -27.36 -17.09
N GLY A 357 -0.27 -28.45 -17.28
CA GLY A 357 0.15 -29.52 -18.17
C GLY A 357 0.56 -28.88 -19.50
N ARG A 358 1.83 -29.05 -19.91
CA ARG A 358 2.12 -28.98 -21.33
C ARG A 358 1.27 -30.10 -21.92
N SER A 359 0.23 -29.74 -22.66
CA SER A 359 -0.44 -30.70 -23.53
C SER A 359 0.66 -31.41 -24.31
N ALA A 360 0.81 -32.71 -24.05
CA ALA A 360 1.71 -33.55 -24.82
C ALA A 360 1.28 -33.55 -26.29
#